data_AF-A0A9R0US76-F1
#
_entry.id   AF-A0A9R0US76-F1
#
_cell.length_a   1.000
_cell.length_b   1.000
_cell.length_c   1.000
_cell.angle_alpha   90.00
_cell.angle_beta   90.00
_cell.angle_gamma   90.00
#
_symmetry.space_group_name_H-M   'P 1'
#
loop_
_entity.id
_entity.type
_entity.pdbx_description
1 polymer ?
#
loop_
_entity_poly.entity_id
_entity_poly.type
_entity_poly.pdbx_seq_one_letter_code
_entity_poly.pdbx_strand_id
1 'polypeptide(L)'
;MLHVRLAPGPAPRNLSRRWDSSAYLHSWCSVPCPSRLSLSRTYSIKSSSIGSATGLCLGQCCRIKPLSCKCKLGRSSQPPPDSRQHFSASSSASEAVLTAQSDIRKLFVANEKIGVLLLNLGGPETLDDVQPFLFNLFADPDIIRLPRVFRFLQKPLAQFISVARAPKSKEGYASIGGGSPLRQITDAQGEALMEALCGKDIPAKVYVGMRYWHPFTEEAIEQIKKDGITKLVVLPLYPQFSISTSGSSLRLLESIFREDEYLVNMQHTVIPSWYQREGYIKAMTTLIEKELLKFPKPQKL
;
A
#
# COMPACT_ATOMS: atom_id res chain seq x y z
N MET A 1 -14.39 40.79 40.04
CA MET A 1 -14.51 39.32 39.99
C MET A 1 -15.42 38.99 38.80
N LEU A 2 -15.04 38.37 37.69
CA LEU A 2 -13.96 37.46 37.34
C LEU A 2 -13.31 37.90 36.00
N HIS A 3 -11.98 37.98 35.97
CA HIS A 3 -11.19 37.93 34.74
C HIS A 3 -10.92 36.46 34.41
N VAL A 4 -11.39 35.96 33.27
CA VAL A 4 -10.99 34.63 32.77
C VAL A 4 -9.73 34.81 31.92
N ARG A 5 -8.59 34.35 32.44
CA ARG A 5 -7.32 34.25 31.70
C ARG A 5 -7.41 33.06 30.75
N LEU A 6 -7.18 33.30 29.46
CA LEU A 6 -6.90 32.25 28.48
C LEU A 6 -5.46 31.75 28.71
N ALA A 7 -5.30 30.46 29.01
CA ALA A 7 -4.01 29.81 29.09
C ALA A 7 -3.45 29.55 27.68
N PRO A 8 -2.13 29.72 27.43
CA PRO A 8 -1.53 29.40 26.15
C PRO A 8 -1.50 27.89 25.93
N GLY A 9 -1.95 27.45 24.76
CA GLY A 9 -1.92 26.04 24.36
C GLY A 9 -0.48 25.50 24.25
N PRO A 10 -0.26 24.19 24.47
CA PRO A 10 1.07 23.62 24.44
C PRO A 10 1.62 23.56 23.01
N ALA A 11 2.90 23.97 22.86
CA ALA A 11 3.70 23.84 21.65
C ALA A 11 3.93 22.36 21.25
N PRO A 12 4.18 22.05 19.96
CA PRO A 12 4.18 20.68 19.46
C PRO A 12 5.40 19.90 19.98
N ARG A 13 5.14 18.79 20.67
CA ARG A 13 6.16 17.82 21.07
C ARG A 13 6.49 16.89 19.90
N ASN A 14 7.79 16.74 19.64
CA ASN A 14 8.39 15.75 18.74
C ASN A 14 7.78 14.35 18.98
N LEU A 15 7.18 13.77 17.95
CA LEU A 15 6.58 12.45 17.96
C LEU A 15 7.57 11.41 17.42
N SER A 16 8.44 10.89 18.28
CA SER A 16 8.99 9.54 18.11
C SER A 16 7.88 8.54 18.47
N ARG A 17 7.12 8.08 17.46
CA ARG A 17 6.04 7.11 17.69
C ARG A 17 6.60 5.70 17.88
N ARG A 18 6.64 5.27 19.14
CA ARG A 18 6.65 3.86 19.54
C ARG A 18 5.35 3.20 19.06
N TRP A 19 5.44 1.98 18.55
CA TRP A 19 4.26 1.18 18.17
C TRP A 19 3.31 0.99 19.36
N ASP A 20 2.06 1.41 19.20
CA ASP A 20 0.97 1.11 20.14
C ASP A 20 -0.21 0.50 19.39
N SER A 21 -0.26 -0.84 19.39
CA SER A 21 -1.31 -1.66 18.80
C SER A 21 -2.66 -1.51 19.53
N SER A 22 -2.66 -1.00 20.77
CA SER A 22 -3.88 -0.74 21.54
C SER A 22 -4.66 0.46 21.02
N ALA A 23 -3.95 1.48 20.51
CA ALA A 23 -4.56 2.67 19.91
C ALA A 23 -5.40 2.35 18.66
N TYR A 24 -5.06 1.28 17.92
CA TYR A 24 -5.80 0.88 16.71
C TYR A 24 -7.02 -0.01 17.01
N LEU A 25 -6.98 -0.80 18.09
CA LEU A 25 -8.10 -1.66 18.51
C LEU A 25 -9.19 -0.87 19.26
N HIS A 26 -8.83 0.19 19.98
CA HIS A 26 -9.79 0.97 20.78
C HIS A 26 -10.47 2.14 20.03
N SER A 27 -9.98 2.53 18.85
CA SER A 27 -10.50 3.69 18.10
C SER A 27 -11.87 3.49 17.42
N TRP A 28 -12.45 2.29 17.46
CA TRP A 28 -13.70 1.95 16.72
C TRP A 28 -14.97 1.87 17.58
N CYS A 29 -14.89 2.00 18.90
CA CYS A 29 -16.09 1.99 19.77
C CYS A 29 -16.80 3.36 19.89
N SER A 30 -16.29 4.43 19.28
CA SER A 30 -16.76 5.80 19.57
C SER A 30 -16.86 6.68 18.32
N VAL A 31 -17.54 6.23 17.26
CA VAL A 31 -17.94 7.12 16.16
C VAL A 31 -19.45 7.34 16.22
N PRO A 32 -19.94 8.54 16.62
CA PRO A 32 -21.35 8.86 16.56
C PRO A 32 -21.83 8.92 15.10
N CYS A 33 -22.91 8.21 14.81
CA CYS A 33 -23.62 8.27 13.54
C CYS A 33 -24.27 9.65 13.38
N PRO A 34 -23.93 10.47 12.36
CA PRO A 34 -24.64 11.71 12.12
C PRO A 34 -25.98 11.41 11.45
N SER A 35 -27.04 11.84 12.12
CA SER A 35 -28.42 11.80 11.68
C SER A 35 -28.65 12.61 10.40
N ARG A 36 -29.31 11.95 9.44
CA ARG A 36 -30.33 12.47 8.51
C ARG A 36 -30.13 13.92 8.02
N LEU A 37 -29.39 14.09 6.92
CA LEU A 37 -29.46 15.29 6.09
C LEU A 37 -30.42 15.09 4.91
N SER A 38 -31.48 15.90 4.93
CA SER A 38 -32.51 16.08 3.91
C SER A 38 -31.90 16.67 2.62
N LEU A 39 -31.92 15.91 1.53
CA LEU A 39 -31.59 16.41 0.19
C LEU A 39 -32.84 17.01 -0.47
N SER A 40 -32.80 18.31 -0.73
CA SER A 40 -33.70 18.97 -1.68
C SER A 40 -32.93 20.07 -2.37
N ARG A 41 -32.37 19.79 -3.55
CA ARG A 41 -32.17 20.81 -4.59
C ARG A 41 -31.87 20.16 -5.94
N THR A 42 -32.89 20.27 -6.77
CA THR A 42 -32.93 20.15 -8.22
C THR A 42 -31.77 20.89 -8.90
N TYR A 43 -31.06 20.21 -9.80
CA TYR A 43 -30.27 20.86 -10.83
C TYR A 43 -30.82 20.49 -12.22
N SER A 44 -31.16 21.53 -12.95
CA SER A 44 -31.69 21.50 -14.31
C SER A 44 -30.55 21.23 -15.29
N ILE A 45 -30.70 20.17 -16.10
CA ILE A 45 -29.82 19.86 -17.23
C ILE A 45 -30.15 20.85 -18.36
N LYS A 46 -29.16 21.63 -18.80
CA LYS A 46 -29.20 22.30 -20.11
C LYS A 46 -28.53 21.36 -21.12
N SER A 47 -29.33 20.92 -22.07
CA SER A 47 -28.89 20.24 -23.28
C SER A 47 -28.25 21.25 -24.25
N SER A 48 -27.10 20.90 -24.81
CA SER A 48 -26.52 21.54 -25.98
C SER A 48 -26.22 20.46 -27.00
N SER A 49 -26.82 20.62 -28.17
CA SER A 49 -26.86 19.67 -29.27
C SER A 49 -25.75 19.92 -30.30
N ILE A 50 -25.26 18.80 -30.86
CA ILE A 50 -24.81 18.58 -32.24
C ILE A 50 -23.41 19.07 -32.66
N GLY A 51 -22.64 18.10 -33.16
CA GLY A 51 -21.46 18.27 -34.00
C GLY A 51 -20.99 16.92 -34.53
N SER A 52 -21.63 16.43 -35.59
CA SER A 52 -21.27 15.23 -36.35
C SER A 52 -19.94 15.43 -37.08
N ALA A 53 -19.02 14.47 -36.97
CA ALA A 53 -17.96 14.26 -37.95
C ALA A 53 -17.54 12.78 -37.97
N THR A 54 -18.02 12.10 -39.01
CA THR A 54 -17.58 10.78 -39.46
C THR A 54 -16.14 10.82 -39.96
N GLY A 55 -15.34 9.83 -39.61
CA GLY A 55 -14.01 9.60 -40.19
C GLY A 55 -13.49 8.21 -39.87
N LEU A 56 -13.65 7.27 -40.81
CA LEU A 56 -12.89 6.02 -40.85
C LEU A 56 -11.40 6.34 -41.03
N CYS A 57 -10.53 5.63 -40.32
CA CYS A 57 -9.20 5.28 -40.84
C CYS A 57 -8.69 3.97 -40.21
N LEU A 58 -8.26 3.09 -41.10
CA LEU A 58 -7.70 1.77 -40.87
C LEU A 58 -6.30 1.83 -40.22
N GLY A 59 -6.05 0.82 -39.39
CA GLY A 59 -4.80 0.11 -39.10
C GLY A 59 -3.44 0.79 -39.29
N GLN A 60 -2.62 0.76 -38.24
CA GLN A 60 -1.27 0.21 -38.33
C GLN A 60 -0.68 -0.16 -36.96
N CYS A 61 -0.11 -1.35 -36.90
CA CYS A 61 0.76 -1.87 -35.85
C CYS A 61 1.91 -0.91 -35.53
N CYS A 62 2.14 -0.62 -34.25
CA CYS A 62 3.47 -0.25 -33.77
C CYS A 62 3.84 -1.05 -32.52
N ARG A 63 4.77 -1.97 -32.75
CA ARG A 63 5.49 -2.79 -31.78
C ARG A 63 6.51 -1.89 -31.09
N ILE A 64 6.49 -1.77 -29.76
CA ILE A 64 7.55 -1.06 -29.02
C ILE A 64 8.22 -2.06 -28.05
N LYS A 65 9.50 -2.34 -28.33
CA LYS A 65 10.44 -3.02 -27.43
C LYS A 65 11.02 -2.02 -26.42
N PRO A 66 11.50 -2.47 -25.25
CA PRO A 66 11.88 -1.59 -24.16
C PRO A 66 13.28 -1.00 -24.38
N LEU A 67 13.41 0.31 -24.13
CA LEU A 67 14.69 1.01 -24.11
C LEU A 67 15.23 1.03 -22.68
N SER A 68 16.36 0.36 -22.51
CA SER A 68 17.23 0.40 -21.34
C SER A 68 17.89 1.78 -21.24
N CYS A 69 17.69 2.48 -20.11
CA CYS A 69 18.44 3.69 -19.78
C CYS A 69 19.76 3.30 -19.09
N LYS A 70 20.88 3.49 -19.81
CA LYS A 70 22.25 3.56 -19.25
C LYS A 70 22.66 5.03 -19.19
N CYS A 71 22.96 5.55 -18.00
CA CYS A 71 23.60 6.85 -17.85
C CYS A 71 25.13 6.69 -17.86
N LYS A 72 25.79 7.34 -18.83
CA LYS A 72 27.26 7.49 -18.90
C LYS A 72 27.68 8.81 -18.26
N LEU A 73 28.68 8.77 -17.38
CA LEU A 73 29.42 9.94 -16.88
C LEU A 73 30.43 10.41 -17.95
N GLY A 74 30.38 11.70 -18.29
CA GLY A 74 31.26 12.38 -19.24
C GLY A 74 32.20 13.37 -18.54
N ARG A 75 33.40 13.48 -19.11
CA ARG A 75 34.66 14.00 -18.55
C ARG A 75 34.82 15.53 -18.67
N SER A 76 35.76 16.04 -17.87
CA SER A 76 36.21 17.42 -17.67
C SER A 76 36.74 18.19 -18.88
N SER A 77 36.63 19.51 -18.84
CA SER A 77 37.55 20.47 -19.49
C SER A 77 37.64 21.78 -18.67
N GLN A 78 38.85 22.19 -18.29
CA GLN A 78 39.18 23.51 -17.69
C GLN A 78 39.30 24.61 -18.76
N PRO A 79 39.23 25.91 -18.38
CA PRO A 79 40.33 26.84 -18.70
C PRO A 79 40.63 27.87 -17.55
N PRO A 80 41.45 28.95 -17.72
CA PRO A 80 42.70 29.20 -16.98
C PRO A 80 42.63 30.39 -15.99
N PRO A 81 43.73 30.75 -15.28
CA PRO A 81 43.69 31.68 -14.15
C PRO A 81 44.08 33.11 -14.54
N ASP A 82 43.42 34.13 -13.98
CA ASP A 82 44.12 35.31 -13.43
C ASP A 82 43.22 36.24 -12.59
N SER A 83 43.92 37.02 -11.77
CA SER A 83 43.57 38.25 -11.06
C SER A 83 43.14 38.12 -9.60
N ARG A 84 44.13 38.43 -8.75
CA ARG A 84 44.01 38.83 -7.34
C ARG A 84 43.02 39.98 -7.20
N GLN A 85 42.05 39.83 -6.31
CA GLN A 85 41.57 40.95 -5.48
C GLN A 85 41.37 40.48 -4.04
N HIS A 86 42.11 41.14 -3.14
CA HIS A 86 41.79 41.22 -1.72
C HIS A 86 40.46 41.94 -1.58
N PHE A 87 39.47 41.37 -0.88
CA PHE A 87 38.53 42.17 -0.06
C PHE A 87 37.83 41.31 1.00
N SER A 88 38.06 41.73 2.25
CA SER A 88 37.25 41.57 3.47
C SER A 88 36.43 40.29 3.66
N ALA A 89 36.89 39.48 4.62
CA ALA A 89 36.05 38.58 5.39
C ALA A 89 35.03 39.39 6.20
N SER A 90 33.75 39.24 5.87
CA SER A 90 32.64 39.45 6.80
C SER A 90 31.42 38.67 6.32
N SER A 91 31.22 37.53 6.97
CA SER A 91 29.95 36.88 7.30
C SER A 91 28.82 36.87 6.27
N SER A 92 28.54 35.69 5.73
CA SER A 92 27.18 35.15 5.83
C SER A 92 27.26 33.70 6.34
N ALA A 93 27.54 33.56 7.65
CA ALA A 93 27.46 32.26 8.32
C ALA A 93 26.09 31.59 8.09
N SER A 94 25.03 32.36 7.87
CA SER A 94 23.70 31.87 7.50
C SER A 94 23.61 31.20 6.13
N GLU A 95 24.40 31.63 5.14
CA GLU A 95 24.32 31.12 3.77
C GLU A 95 25.12 29.82 3.61
N ALA A 96 26.28 29.75 4.27
CA ALA A 96 27.08 28.54 4.39
C ALA A 96 26.39 27.44 5.25
N VAL A 97 25.62 27.85 6.27
CA VAL A 97 24.83 26.92 7.08
C VAL A 97 23.61 26.40 6.31
N LEU A 98 22.97 27.22 5.48
CA LEU A 98 21.84 26.80 4.62
C LEU A 98 22.29 25.82 3.54
N THR A 99 23.42 26.07 2.86
CA THR A 99 23.99 25.15 1.87
C THR A 99 24.43 23.84 2.52
N ALA A 100 25.16 23.89 3.64
CA ALA A 100 25.54 22.69 4.39
C ALA A 100 24.34 21.89 4.92
N GLN A 101 23.28 22.55 5.40
CA GLN A 101 22.04 21.87 5.78
C GLN A 101 21.31 21.26 4.59
N SER A 102 21.35 21.89 3.41
CA SER A 102 20.75 21.36 2.19
C SER A 102 21.52 20.16 1.63
N ASP A 103 22.85 20.17 1.75
CA ASP A 103 23.73 19.09 1.30
C ASP A 103 23.68 17.90 2.24
N ILE A 104 23.62 18.14 3.56
CA ILE A 104 23.39 17.08 4.55
C ILE A 104 22.00 16.47 4.38
N ARG A 105 20.94 17.27 4.16
CA ARG A 105 19.61 16.72 3.85
C ARG A 105 19.61 15.91 2.55
N LYS A 106 20.30 16.35 1.51
CA LYS A 106 20.47 15.57 0.27
C LYS A 106 21.21 14.26 0.51
N LEU A 107 22.26 14.25 1.34
CA LEU A 107 22.99 13.03 1.72
C LEU A 107 22.13 12.07 2.56
N PHE A 108 21.32 12.58 3.49
CA PHE A 108 20.37 11.76 4.25
C PHE A 108 19.27 11.20 3.36
N VAL A 109 18.69 12.00 2.46
CA VAL A 109 17.69 11.53 1.47
C VAL A 109 18.32 10.53 0.48
N ALA A 110 19.59 10.71 0.10
CA ALA A 110 20.31 9.77 -0.76
C ALA A 110 20.54 8.39 -0.11
N ASN A 111 20.45 8.30 1.23
CA ASN A 111 20.59 7.04 1.97
C ASN A 111 19.24 6.44 2.40
N GLU A 112 18.12 7.10 2.08
CA GLU A 112 16.79 6.61 2.39
C GLU A 112 16.29 5.69 1.27
N LYS A 113 16.32 4.38 1.53
CA LYS A 113 15.73 3.39 0.65
C LYS A 113 14.30 3.10 1.08
N ILE A 114 13.34 3.42 0.22
CA ILE A 114 11.92 3.26 0.49
C ILE A 114 11.44 1.90 -0.05
N GLY A 115 10.75 1.15 0.80
CA GLY A 115 10.03 -0.06 0.45
C GLY A 115 8.53 0.11 0.67
N VAL A 116 7.73 -0.53 -0.18
CA VAL A 116 6.29 -0.68 0.01
C VAL A 116 5.98 -2.17 0.12
N LEU A 117 5.45 -2.61 1.26
CA LEU A 117 5.01 -3.99 1.48
C LEU A 117 3.50 -4.06 1.28
N LEU A 118 3.08 -4.74 0.21
CA LEU A 118 1.68 -5.06 -0.07
C LEU A 118 1.31 -6.33 0.71
N LEU A 119 0.30 -6.24 1.58
CA LEU A 119 -0.21 -7.38 2.34
C LEU A 119 -1.52 -7.88 1.77
N ASN A 120 -1.61 -9.17 1.49
CA ASN A 120 -2.85 -9.79 1.03
C ASN A 120 -2.97 -11.24 1.57
N LEU A 121 -4.08 -11.89 1.28
CA LEU A 121 -4.40 -13.22 1.79
C LEU A 121 -3.48 -14.29 1.17
N GLY A 122 -3.18 -14.11 -0.12
CA GLY A 122 -2.64 -15.15 -0.99
C GLY A 122 -3.74 -16.04 -1.55
N GLY A 123 -3.35 -16.98 -2.40
CA GLY A 123 -4.25 -17.97 -2.97
C GLY A 123 -3.46 -19.06 -3.68
N PRO A 124 -4.02 -20.28 -3.78
CA PRO A 124 -3.34 -21.42 -4.39
C PRO A 124 -3.08 -21.15 -5.88
N GLU A 125 -1.89 -21.50 -6.37
CA GLU A 125 -1.52 -21.33 -7.78
C GLU A 125 -2.01 -22.50 -8.63
N THR A 126 -2.05 -23.70 -8.05
CA THR A 126 -2.55 -24.92 -8.67
C THR A 126 -3.64 -25.59 -7.84
N LEU A 127 -4.31 -26.59 -8.41
CA LEU A 127 -5.33 -27.36 -7.70
C LEU A 127 -4.75 -28.19 -6.54
N ASP A 128 -3.48 -28.56 -6.59
CA ASP A 128 -2.84 -29.34 -5.53
C ASP A 128 -2.49 -28.49 -4.31
N ASP A 129 -2.27 -27.20 -4.53
CA ASP A 129 -2.02 -26.20 -3.50
C ASP A 129 -3.24 -25.86 -2.64
N VAL A 130 -4.44 -26.22 -3.09
CA VAL A 130 -5.70 -25.84 -2.43
C VAL A 130 -5.79 -26.36 -1.00
N GLN A 131 -5.43 -27.62 -0.75
CA GLN A 131 -5.52 -28.17 0.60
C GLN A 131 -4.46 -27.57 1.55
N PRO A 132 -3.18 -27.48 1.15
CA PRO A 132 -2.16 -26.79 1.95
C PRO A 132 -2.51 -25.33 2.25
N PHE A 133 -3.03 -24.60 1.26
CA PHE A 133 -3.53 -23.23 1.44
C PHE A 133 -4.65 -23.16 2.49
N LEU A 134 -5.65 -24.02 2.38
CA LEU A 134 -6.76 -24.08 3.34
C LEU A 134 -6.28 -24.45 4.74
N PHE A 135 -5.29 -25.35 4.84
CA PHE A 135 -4.68 -25.69 6.11
C PHE A 135 -4.06 -24.45 6.78
N ASN A 136 -3.25 -23.68 6.05
CA ASN A 136 -2.65 -22.44 6.56
C ASN A 136 -3.72 -21.42 7.00
N LEU A 137 -4.80 -21.28 6.21
CA LEU A 137 -5.92 -20.40 6.52
C LEU A 137 -6.63 -20.79 7.83
N PHE A 138 -6.94 -22.07 8.03
CA PHE A 138 -7.66 -22.54 9.22
C PHE A 138 -6.77 -22.73 10.45
N ALA A 139 -5.45 -22.90 10.25
CA ALA A 139 -4.48 -22.94 11.33
C ALA A 139 -4.32 -21.58 12.02
N ASP A 140 -4.78 -20.49 11.40
CA ASP A 140 -4.72 -19.15 11.96
C ASP A 140 -5.75 -18.96 13.09
N PRO A 141 -5.30 -18.66 14.33
CA PRO A 141 -6.19 -18.39 15.44
C PRO A 141 -7.06 -17.14 15.24
N ASP A 142 -6.70 -16.24 14.31
CA ASP A 142 -7.51 -15.06 14.00
C ASP A 142 -8.67 -15.34 13.03
N ILE A 143 -8.64 -16.48 12.35
CA ILE A 143 -9.76 -16.97 11.52
C ILE A 143 -10.70 -17.83 12.36
N ILE A 144 -10.16 -18.85 13.04
CA ILE A 144 -10.93 -19.70 13.96
C ILE A 144 -10.40 -19.51 15.37
N ARG A 145 -11.13 -18.75 16.18
CA ARG A 145 -10.76 -18.43 17.56
C ARG A 145 -11.21 -19.54 18.51
N LEU A 146 -10.32 -20.49 18.79
CA LEU A 146 -10.54 -21.46 19.86
C LEU A 146 -10.24 -20.83 21.24
N PRO A 147 -10.99 -21.21 22.31
CA PRO A 147 -10.63 -20.84 23.68
C PRO A 147 -9.20 -21.25 24.00
N ARG A 148 -8.50 -20.47 24.85
CA ARG A 148 -7.06 -20.68 25.13
C ARG A 148 -6.73 -22.11 25.56
N VAL A 149 -7.63 -22.75 26.31
CA VAL A 149 -7.51 -24.14 26.79
C VAL A 149 -7.44 -25.13 25.63
N PHE A 150 -8.12 -24.86 24.51
CA PHE A 150 -8.21 -25.75 23.35
C PHE A 150 -7.31 -25.34 22.18
N ARG A 151 -6.39 -24.38 22.38
CA ARG A 151 -5.49 -23.90 21.31
C ARG A 151 -4.63 -25.02 20.71
N PHE A 152 -4.28 -26.04 21.49
CA PHE A 152 -3.52 -27.19 21.01
C PHE A 152 -4.29 -28.01 19.95
N LEU A 153 -5.64 -27.94 19.92
CA LEU A 153 -6.46 -28.58 18.89
C LEU A 153 -6.54 -27.77 17.58
N GLN A 154 -5.99 -26.55 17.51
CA GLN A 154 -6.12 -25.69 16.34
C GLN A 154 -5.59 -26.36 15.07
N LYS A 155 -4.37 -26.91 15.10
CA LYS A 155 -3.75 -27.56 13.93
C LYS A 155 -4.47 -28.85 13.53
N PRO A 156 -4.81 -29.77 14.45
CA PRO A 156 -5.65 -30.93 14.12
C PRO A 156 -7.00 -30.55 13.51
N LEU A 157 -7.66 -29.53 14.06
CA LEU A 157 -8.92 -29.02 13.54
C LEU A 157 -8.75 -28.43 12.14
N ALA A 158 -7.71 -27.63 11.93
CA ALA A 158 -7.37 -27.06 10.63
C ALA A 158 -7.13 -28.14 9.58
N GLN A 159 -6.42 -29.22 9.93
CA GLN A 159 -6.18 -30.35 9.05
C GLN A 159 -7.48 -31.07 8.68
N PHE A 160 -8.35 -31.33 9.65
CA PHE A 160 -9.64 -31.95 9.39
C PHE A 160 -10.50 -31.09 8.46
N ILE A 161 -10.63 -29.80 8.76
CA ILE A 161 -11.44 -28.86 7.95
C ILE A 161 -10.84 -28.70 6.55
N SER A 162 -9.52 -28.59 6.41
CA SER A 162 -8.87 -28.41 5.11
C SER A 162 -9.08 -29.60 4.20
N VAL A 163 -8.92 -30.84 4.71
CA VAL A 163 -9.18 -32.07 3.95
C VAL A 163 -10.66 -32.16 3.56
N ALA A 164 -11.58 -31.89 4.48
CA ALA A 164 -13.02 -31.95 4.21
C ALA A 164 -13.47 -30.90 3.17
N ARG A 165 -12.88 -29.70 3.17
CA ARG A 165 -13.26 -28.59 2.27
C ARG A 165 -12.48 -28.57 0.95
N ALA A 166 -11.36 -29.29 0.86
CA ALA A 166 -10.51 -29.28 -0.33
C ALA A 166 -11.25 -29.68 -1.61
N PRO A 167 -12.07 -30.75 -1.68
CA PRO A 167 -12.72 -31.16 -2.93
C PRO A 167 -13.60 -30.06 -3.53
N LYS A 168 -14.51 -29.50 -2.71
CA LYS A 168 -15.40 -28.40 -3.13
C LYS A 168 -14.62 -27.14 -3.53
N SER A 169 -13.52 -26.85 -2.84
CA SER A 169 -12.70 -25.67 -3.16
C SER A 169 -11.91 -25.87 -4.45
N LYS A 170 -11.40 -27.09 -4.71
CA LYS A 170 -10.72 -27.46 -5.96
C LYS A 170 -11.67 -27.31 -7.15
N GLU A 171 -12.93 -27.72 -7.05
CA GLU A 171 -13.94 -27.49 -8.09
C GLU A 171 -14.12 -26.01 -8.40
N GLY A 172 -14.17 -25.16 -7.36
CA GLY A 172 -14.23 -23.71 -7.51
C GLY A 172 -13.03 -23.14 -8.26
N TYR A 173 -11.80 -23.52 -7.86
CA TYR A 173 -10.59 -23.09 -8.55
C TYR A 173 -10.48 -23.65 -9.98
N ALA A 174 -10.93 -24.88 -10.21
CA ALA A 174 -10.97 -25.48 -11.54
C ALA A 174 -11.89 -24.68 -12.49
N SER A 175 -13.04 -24.20 -12.00
CA SER A 175 -14.00 -23.41 -12.79
C SER A 175 -13.46 -22.06 -13.26
N ILE A 176 -12.43 -21.52 -12.60
CA ILE A 176 -11.83 -20.22 -12.92
C ILE A 176 -10.46 -20.34 -13.60
N GLY A 177 -10.03 -21.54 -13.99
CA GLY A 177 -8.78 -21.77 -14.71
C GLY A 177 -7.70 -22.55 -13.96
N GLY A 178 -8.02 -23.16 -12.81
CA GLY A 178 -7.13 -24.10 -12.11
C GLY A 178 -6.31 -23.51 -10.96
N GLY A 179 -6.46 -22.21 -10.67
CA GLY A 179 -5.71 -21.51 -9.63
C GLY A 179 -6.26 -20.11 -9.37
N SER A 180 -5.75 -19.45 -8.33
CA SER A 180 -6.12 -18.08 -7.97
C SER A 180 -5.35 -17.08 -8.84
N PRO A 181 -6.02 -16.17 -9.56
CA PRO A 181 -5.35 -15.10 -10.31
C PRO A 181 -4.80 -14.00 -9.39
N LEU A 182 -5.05 -14.09 -8.08
CA LEU A 182 -4.74 -13.05 -7.11
C LEU A 182 -3.26 -12.66 -7.10
N ARG A 183 -2.36 -13.65 -7.17
CA ARG A 183 -0.91 -13.41 -7.15
C ARG A 183 -0.47 -12.56 -8.34
N GLN A 184 -0.84 -12.99 -9.55
CA GLN A 184 -0.51 -12.29 -10.79
C GLN A 184 -1.09 -10.87 -10.82
N ILE A 185 -2.34 -10.69 -10.38
CA ILE A 185 -2.97 -9.36 -10.30
C ILE A 185 -2.23 -8.47 -9.29
N THR A 186 -1.85 -9.03 -8.13
CA THR A 186 -1.15 -8.29 -7.08
C THR A 186 0.24 -7.86 -7.55
N ASP A 187 0.96 -8.72 -8.27
CA ASP A 187 2.27 -8.38 -8.83
C ASP A 187 2.15 -7.28 -9.88
N ALA A 188 1.18 -7.37 -10.81
CA ALA A 188 0.92 -6.32 -11.78
C ALA A 188 0.53 -4.98 -11.13
N GLN A 189 -0.24 -5.02 -10.04
CA GLN A 189 -0.55 -3.84 -9.24
C GLN A 189 0.70 -3.26 -8.56
N GLY A 190 1.59 -4.12 -8.08
CA GLY A 190 2.86 -3.72 -7.47
C GLY A 190 3.80 -3.05 -8.47
N GLU A 191 3.91 -3.59 -9.69
CA GLU A 191 4.67 -3.00 -10.78
C GLU A 191 4.09 -1.63 -11.18
N ALA A 192 2.78 -1.54 -11.39
CA ALA A 192 2.12 -0.27 -11.72
C ALA A 192 2.29 0.78 -10.62
N LEU A 193 2.27 0.36 -9.35
CA LEU A 193 2.54 1.25 -8.21
C LEU A 193 3.99 1.75 -8.22
N MET A 194 4.95 0.86 -8.45
CA MET A 194 6.36 1.21 -8.55
C MET A 194 6.60 2.24 -9.66
N GLU A 195 6.04 2.03 -10.85
CA GLU A 195 6.11 2.97 -11.96
C GLU A 195 5.49 4.33 -11.62
N ALA A 196 4.31 4.32 -10.99
CA ALA A 196 3.61 5.55 -10.58
C ALA A 196 4.38 6.34 -9.51
N LEU A 197 5.12 5.66 -8.63
CA LEU A 197 5.99 6.30 -7.63
C LEU A 197 7.27 6.84 -8.28
N CYS A 198 7.87 6.08 -9.20
CA CYS A 198 9.03 6.53 -9.96
C CYS A 198 8.72 7.80 -10.78
N GLY A 199 7.55 7.87 -11.42
CA GLY A 199 7.08 9.07 -12.11
C GLY A 199 6.85 10.29 -11.21
N LYS A 200 6.83 10.10 -9.88
CA LYS A 200 6.78 11.17 -8.86
C LYS A 200 8.13 11.46 -8.22
N ASP A 201 9.22 10.94 -8.78
CA ASP A 201 10.58 11.04 -8.24
C ASP A 201 10.73 10.41 -6.84
N ILE A 202 9.94 9.36 -6.57
CA ILE A 202 10.01 8.57 -5.33
C ILE A 202 10.52 7.17 -5.70
N PRO A 203 11.85 6.92 -5.63
CA PRO A 203 12.40 5.60 -5.91
C PRO A 203 12.06 4.63 -4.78
N ALA A 204 10.97 3.88 -4.95
CA ALA A 204 10.51 2.88 -3.99
C ALA A 204 10.53 1.48 -4.62
N LYS A 205 10.96 0.49 -3.85
CA LYS A 205 10.80 -0.93 -4.20
C LYS A 205 9.47 -1.45 -3.64
N VAL A 206 8.77 -2.27 -4.41
CA VAL A 206 7.50 -2.89 -3.99
C VAL A 206 7.71 -4.37 -3.71
N TYR A 207 7.19 -4.84 -2.59
CA TYR A 207 7.24 -6.21 -2.12
C TYR A 207 5.83 -6.70 -1.88
N VAL A 208 5.60 -7.99 -2.09
CA VAL A 208 4.30 -8.61 -1.83
C VAL A 208 4.48 -9.67 -0.76
N GLY A 209 3.70 -9.57 0.31
CA GLY A 209 3.63 -10.53 1.39
C GLY A 209 2.21 -11.08 1.51
N MET A 210 2.09 -12.39 1.36
CA MET A 210 0.83 -13.10 1.48
C MET A 210 0.74 -13.77 2.85
N ARG A 211 -0.48 -13.91 3.37
CA ARG A 211 -0.71 -14.42 4.72
C ARG A 211 -0.73 -15.96 4.80
N TYR A 212 -1.32 -16.63 3.79
CA TYR A 212 -1.55 -18.08 3.81
C TYR A 212 -1.00 -18.83 2.60
N TRP A 213 -0.41 -18.12 1.65
CA TRP A 213 0.26 -18.70 0.48
C TRP A 213 1.55 -17.96 0.15
N HIS A 214 2.32 -18.45 -0.82
CA HIS A 214 3.56 -17.79 -1.25
C HIS A 214 3.29 -16.54 -2.14
N PRO A 215 4.24 -15.58 -2.16
CA PRO A 215 5.34 -15.42 -1.22
C PRO A 215 4.80 -15.04 0.16
N PHE A 216 5.25 -15.72 1.20
CA PHE A 216 4.85 -15.43 2.57
C PHE A 216 5.37 -14.07 3.02
N THR A 217 4.73 -13.51 4.04
CA THR A 217 5.13 -12.20 4.59
C THR A 217 6.57 -12.24 5.11
N GLU A 218 6.98 -13.35 5.69
CA GLU A 218 8.33 -13.66 6.16
C GLU A 218 9.33 -13.60 5.01
N GLU A 219 9.03 -14.23 3.87
CA GLU A 219 9.88 -14.22 2.67
C GLU A 219 10.04 -12.80 2.13
N ALA A 220 8.95 -12.01 2.10
CA ALA A 220 9.00 -10.62 1.67
C ALA A 220 9.86 -9.76 2.61
N ILE A 221 9.78 -9.98 3.93
CA ILE A 221 10.60 -9.28 4.92
C ILE A 221 12.07 -9.62 4.79
N GLU A 222 12.43 -10.87 4.53
CA GLU A 222 13.81 -11.23 4.25
C GLU A 222 14.37 -10.47 3.04
N GLN A 223 13.58 -10.29 1.99
CA GLN A 223 13.99 -9.51 0.82
C GLN A 223 14.15 -8.01 1.13
N ILE A 224 13.22 -7.45 1.92
CA ILE A 224 13.31 -6.06 2.41
C ILE A 224 14.62 -5.83 3.17
N LYS A 225 15.02 -6.78 4.02
CA LYS A 225 16.29 -6.75 4.75
C LYS A 225 17.49 -6.84 3.81
N LYS A 226 17.48 -7.80 2.87
CA LYS A 226 18.56 -7.99 1.88
C LYS A 226 18.80 -6.75 1.03
N ASP A 227 17.73 -6.03 0.69
CA ASP A 227 17.80 -4.80 -0.08
C ASP A 227 18.25 -3.56 0.72
N GLY A 228 18.30 -3.68 2.05
CA GLY A 228 18.70 -2.61 2.96
C GLY A 228 17.69 -1.46 3.03
N ILE A 229 16.39 -1.77 2.96
CA ILE A 229 15.31 -0.78 3.04
C ILE A 229 15.29 -0.09 4.41
N THR A 230 15.37 1.23 4.42
CA THR A 230 15.39 2.03 5.66
C THR A 230 14.02 2.58 6.05
N LYS A 231 13.10 2.70 5.07
CA LYS A 231 11.73 3.20 5.27
C LYS A 231 10.73 2.24 4.65
N LEU A 232 9.79 1.72 5.45
CA LEU A 232 8.78 0.78 4.95
C LEU A 232 7.36 1.34 5.05
N VAL A 233 6.62 1.32 3.94
CA VAL A 233 5.17 1.55 3.95
C VAL A 233 4.46 0.20 3.88
N VAL A 234 3.64 -0.11 4.86
CA VAL A 234 2.84 -1.34 4.91
C VAL A 234 1.44 -1.03 4.43
N LEU A 235 1.04 -1.63 3.32
CA LEU A 235 -0.23 -1.42 2.66
C LEU A 235 -1.00 -2.75 2.54
N PRO A 236 -1.94 -3.02 3.46
CA PRO A 236 -2.93 -4.08 3.25
C PRO A 236 -3.80 -3.76 2.03
N LEU A 237 -3.94 -4.73 1.13
CA LEU A 237 -4.79 -4.63 -0.07
C LEU A 237 -6.28 -4.83 0.22
N TYR A 238 -6.69 -4.64 1.48
CA TYR A 238 -8.06 -4.61 1.93
C TYR A 238 -8.46 -3.14 2.22
N PRO A 239 -9.34 -2.52 1.41
CA PRO A 239 -9.75 -1.13 1.63
C PRO A 239 -10.44 -0.95 2.99
N GLN A 240 -11.24 -1.93 3.40
CA GLN A 240 -11.90 -2.00 4.70
C GLN A 240 -11.08 -2.84 5.67
N PHE A 241 -10.89 -2.33 6.88
CA PHE A 241 -10.19 -3.07 7.93
C PHE A 241 -11.08 -4.20 8.48
N SER A 242 -10.52 -5.40 8.60
CA SER A 242 -11.09 -6.50 9.38
C SER A 242 -10.01 -7.18 10.21
N ILE A 243 -10.41 -7.65 11.40
CA ILE A 243 -9.53 -8.37 12.32
C ILE A 243 -9.00 -9.68 11.69
N SER A 244 -9.83 -10.36 10.89
CA SER A 244 -9.51 -11.63 10.25
C SER A 244 -8.68 -11.47 8.97
N THR A 245 -8.55 -10.26 8.42
CA THR A 245 -7.73 -9.98 7.23
C THR A 245 -6.53 -9.11 7.61
N SER A 246 -6.64 -7.78 7.47
CA SER A 246 -5.58 -6.82 7.81
C SER A 246 -5.07 -7.02 9.22
N GLY A 247 -5.94 -7.29 10.19
CA GLY A 247 -5.55 -7.53 11.57
C GLY A 247 -4.63 -8.75 11.74
N SER A 248 -4.90 -9.87 11.05
CA SER A 248 -4.06 -11.07 11.12
C SER A 248 -2.68 -10.80 10.50
N SER A 249 -2.64 -10.23 9.29
CA SER A 249 -1.39 -9.90 8.61
C SER A 249 -0.54 -8.91 9.41
N LEU A 250 -1.16 -7.89 10.03
CA LEU A 250 -0.44 -6.92 10.85
C LEU A 250 0.06 -7.51 12.17
N ARG A 251 -0.67 -8.44 12.81
CA ARG A 251 -0.19 -9.13 14.02
C ARG A 251 1.01 -10.03 13.72
N LEU A 252 1.00 -10.74 12.60
CA LEU A 252 2.16 -11.50 12.13
C LEU A 252 3.36 -10.58 11.90
N LEU A 253 3.13 -9.46 11.21
CA LEU A 253 4.19 -8.49 10.95
C LEU A 253 4.75 -7.90 12.25
N GLU A 254 3.89 -7.63 13.23
CA GLU A 254 4.31 -7.14 14.55
C GLU A 254 5.19 -8.15 15.30
N SER A 255 4.87 -9.45 15.25
CA SER A 255 5.72 -10.47 15.89
C SER A 255 7.09 -10.54 15.22
N ILE A 256 7.14 -10.50 13.89
CA ILE A 256 8.40 -10.49 13.13
C ILE A 256 9.22 -9.23 13.48
N PHE A 257 8.57 -8.07 13.54
CA PHE A 257 9.24 -6.81 13.85
C PHE A 257 9.81 -6.77 15.27
N ARG A 258 9.15 -7.43 16.22
CA ARG A 258 9.59 -7.48 17.62
C ARG A 258 10.82 -8.36 17.82
N GLU A 259 10.95 -9.41 17.01
CA GLU A 259 12.01 -10.42 17.13
C GLU A 259 13.29 -10.04 16.36
N ASP A 260 13.23 -9.00 15.51
CA ASP A 260 14.32 -8.63 14.59
C ASP A 260 14.85 -7.21 14.86
N GLU A 261 16.10 -7.12 15.31
CA GLU A 261 16.75 -5.84 15.66
C GLU A 261 16.80 -4.83 14.50
N TYR A 262 16.92 -5.31 13.26
CA TYR A 262 16.94 -4.43 12.09
C TYR A 262 15.57 -3.78 11.88
N LEU A 263 14.50 -4.56 12.00
CA LEU A 263 13.13 -4.10 11.78
C LEU A 263 12.64 -3.20 12.92
N VAL A 264 13.05 -3.45 14.17
CA VAL A 264 12.73 -2.58 15.32
C VAL A 264 13.21 -1.13 15.08
N ASN A 265 14.37 -0.96 14.46
CA ASN A 265 14.98 0.34 14.21
C ASN A 265 14.54 0.97 12.88
N MET A 266 13.85 0.23 12.03
CA MET A 266 13.39 0.70 10.73
C MET A 266 12.17 1.63 10.87
N GLN A 267 12.23 2.79 10.23
CA GLN A 267 11.05 3.66 10.15
C GLN A 267 10.00 2.99 9.27
N HIS A 268 8.76 2.90 9.77
CA HIS A 268 7.69 2.34 8.98
C HIS A 268 6.33 2.98 9.27
N THR A 269 5.46 2.94 8.26
CA THR A 269 4.12 3.51 8.30
C THR A 269 3.12 2.47 7.83
N VAL A 270 2.09 2.21 8.63
CA VAL A 270 1.01 1.30 8.28
C VAL A 270 -0.19 2.10 7.78
N ILE A 271 -0.75 1.70 6.65
CA ILE A 271 -2.02 2.25 6.13
C ILE A 271 -3.16 1.36 6.64
N PRO A 272 -3.95 1.79 7.64
CA PRO A 272 -4.88 0.89 8.32
C PRO A 272 -6.12 0.55 7.47
N SER A 273 -6.63 1.54 6.72
CA SER A 273 -7.76 1.39 5.80
C SER A 273 -7.74 2.52 4.78
N TRP A 274 -8.36 2.31 3.63
CA TRP A 274 -8.32 3.26 2.51
C TRP A 274 -9.60 3.25 1.65
N TYR A 275 -10.72 2.77 2.20
CA TYR A 275 -12.02 2.71 1.53
C TYR A 275 -12.59 4.07 1.07
N GLN A 276 -12.18 5.19 1.67
CA GLN A 276 -12.63 6.53 1.29
C GLN A 276 -11.72 7.22 0.25
N ARG A 277 -10.65 6.56 -0.22
CA ARG A 277 -9.75 7.17 -1.18
C ARG A 277 -10.48 7.40 -2.50
N GLU A 278 -10.44 8.63 -3.00
CA GLU A 278 -11.14 9.04 -4.23
C GLU A 278 -10.82 8.13 -5.42
N GLY A 279 -9.56 7.70 -5.58
CA GLY A 279 -9.16 6.76 -6.62
C GLY A 279 -9.85 5.40 -6.53
N TYR A 280 -10.04 4.87 -5.32
CA TYR A 280 -10.76 3.62 -5.10
C TYR A 280 -12.26 3.77 -5.39
N ILE A 281 -12.88 4.83 -4.86
CA ILE A 281 -14.31 5.13 -5.10
C ILE A 281 -14.55 5.28 -6.60
N LYS A 282 -13.73 6.08 -7.29
CA LYS A 282 -13.83 6.29 -8.74
C LYS A 282 -13.68 4.99 -9.53
N ALA A 283 -12.73 4.13 -9.17
CA ALA A 283 -12.56 2.83 -9.82
C ALA A 283 -13.81 1.95 -9.66
N MET A 284 -14.36 1.88 -8.44
CA MET A 284 -15.59 1.14 -8.16
C MET A 284 -16.79 1.71 -8.92
N THR A 285 -17.00 3.02 -8.90
CA THR A 285 -18.08 3.69 -9.64
C THR A 285 -17.95 3.43 -11.14
N THR A 286 -16.75 3.53 -11.71
CA THR A 286 -16.50 3.29 -13.14
C THR A 286 -16.87 1.85 -13.53
N LEU A 287 -16.53 0.87 -12.69
CA LEU A 287 -16.89 -0.53 -12.93
C LEU A 287 -18.41 -0.76 -12.86
N ILE A 288 -19.07 -0.17 -11.86
CA ILE A 288 -20.53 -0.27 -11.70
C ILE A 288 -21.25 0.37 -12.89
N GLU A 289 -20.86 1.59 -13.28
CA GLU A 289 -21.42 2.29 -14.44
C GLU A 289 -21.26 1.47 -15.73
N LYS A 290 -20.06 0.90 -15.94
CA LYS A 290 -19.78 0.04 -17.10
C LYS A 290 -20.71 -1.17 -17.17
N GLU A 291 -20.98 -1.82 -16.04
CA GLU A 291 -21.90 -2.97 -15.99
C GLU A 291 -23.37 -2.54 -16.13
N LEU A 292 -23.77 -1.41 -15.53
CA LEU A 292 -25.13 -0.87 -15.65
C LEU A 292 -25.51 -0.57 -17.10
N LEU A 293 -24.57 -0.08 -17.92
CA LEU A 293 -24.81 0.19 -19.35
C LEU A 293 -25.14 -1.05 -20.19
N LYS A 294 -24.84 -2.26 -19.69
CA LYS A 294 -25.21 -3.51 -20.38
C LYS A 294 -26.69 -3.87 -20.21
N PHE A 295 -27.37 -3.27 -19.24
CA PHE A 295 -28.79 -3.54 -19.01
C PHE A 295 -29.66 -2.71 -19.96
N PRO A 296 -30.77 -3.27 -20.46
CA PRO A 296 -31.64 -2.60 -21.44
C PRO A 296 -32.39 -1.39 -20.88
N LYS A 297 -32.54 -1.26 -19.56
CA LYS A 297 -33.19 -0.12 -18.87
C LYS A 297 -32.44 0.25 -17.58
N PRO A 298 -31.28 0.91 -17.67
CA PRO A 298 -30.43 1.18 -16.51
C PRO A 298 -31.08 2.12 -15.48
N GLN A 299 -32.10 2.91 -15.86
CA GLN A 299 -32.77 3.88 -14.97
C GLN A 299 -33.91 3.29 -14.12
N LYS A 300 -34.23 2.00 -14.26
CA LYS A 300 -35.37 1.35 -13.57
C LYS A 300 -34.98 0.31 -12.51
N LEU A 301 -33.68 0.17 -12.21
CA LEU A 301 -33.15 -0.70 -11.17
C LEU A 301 -33.15 -0.01 -9.81
#